data_AF-A0A8D3ASH0-F1
#
_entry.id   AF-A0A8D3ASH0-F1
#
_cell.length_a   1.000
_cell.length_b   1.000
_cell.length_c   1.000
_cell.angle_alpha   90.00
_cell.angle_beta   90.00
_cell.angle_gamma   90.00
#
_symmetry.space_group_name_H-M   'P 1'
#
loop_
_entity.id
_entity.type
_entity.pdbx_description
1 polymer ?
#
loop_
_entity_poly.entity_id
_entity_poly.type
_entity_poly.pdbx_seq_one_letter_code
_entity_poly.pdbx_strand_id
1 'polypeptide(L)'
;TADVERKDRVNCLAYDEAIIAQQDRIQQEIANSNPLVSDRQDLSVLQREYADDDTVYQLKIKDLHKKYSYIRKTRPDGNCFYRAFGFAHLESHLDDSKELQKFKAVASKSKLDLVNEGFTEFTIEDFHNTFMDLIELCEKQPSLQELLSSFNDQNVSDYVVVYLRLLTSGFLQREHCFFQHFIEGGRSVKEFCQQEVEPMSKESDHIHIIALAQALNVSILVEYMDRGEGGTVNHHVFPEGGDPRIFLLYRPGHYDILYK
;
A
#
# COMPACT_ATOMS: atom_id res chain seq x y z
N THR A 1 -18.89 -15.18 41.31
CA THR A 1 -19.42 -14.61 40.05
C THR A 1 -19.31 -13.08 40.00
N ALA A 2 -18.16 -12.55 40.42
CA ALA A 2 -17.71 -11.18 40.12
C ALA A 2 -16.17 -11.20 40.08
N ASP A 3 -15.55 -11.98 40.97
CA ASP A 3 -14.12 -12.32 40.92
C ASP A 3 -13.70 -13.16 39.72
N VAL A 4 -14.57 -14.05 39.21
CA VAL A 4 -14.26 -14.85 38.02
C VAL A 4 -14.23 -13.96 36.77
N GLU A 5 -15.26 -13.13 36.55
CA GLU A 5 -15.29 -12.16 35.45
C GLU A 5 -14.17 -11.11 35.53
N ARG A 6 -13.77 -10.70 36.75
CA ARG A 6 -12.64 -9.79 36.96
C ARG A 6 -11.31 -10.47 36.64
N LYS A 7 -11.15 -11.73 37.02
CA LYS A 7 -9.94 -12.53 36.72
C LYS A 7 -9.84 -12.84 35.22
N ASP A 8 -10.96 -13.13 34.57
CA ASP A 8 -11.02 -13.36 33.12
C ASP A 8 -10.72 -12.08 32.33
N ARG A 9 -11.23 -10.91 32.74
CA ARG A 9 -10.86 -9.62 32.12
C ARG A 9 -9.37 -9.28 32.28
N VAL A 10 -8.80 -9.50 33.46
CA VAL A 10 -7.37 -9.26 33.71
C VAL A 10 -6.51 -10.22 32.88
N ASN A 11 -6.97 -11.47 32.71
CA ASN A 11 -6.28 -12.45 31.87
C ASN A 11 -6.35 -12.05 30.39
N CYS A 12 -7.51 -11.60 29.88
CA CYS A 12 -7.64 -11.08 28.51
C CYS A 12 -6.71 -9.89 28.24
N LEU A 13 -6.65 -8.91 29.15
CA LEU A 13 -5.76 -7.76 29.00
C LEU A 13 -4.27 -8.17 28.97
N ALA A 14 -3.88 -9.15 29.78
CA ALA A 14 -2.52 -9.68 29.77
C ALA A 14 -2.19 -10.45 28.47
N TYR A 15 -3.17 -11.13 27.86
CA TYR A 15 -3.00 -11.75 26.55
C TYR A 15 -2.86 -10.70 25.44
N ASP A 16 -3.68 -9.64 25.46
CA ASP A 16 -3.60 -8.56 24.48
C ASP A 16 -2.23 -7.87 24.53
N GLU A 17 -1.72 -7.57 25.73
CA GLU A 17 -0.37 -7.02 25.91
C GLU A 17 0.73 -7.97 25.38
N ALA A 18 0.59 -9.28 25.62
CA ALA A 18 1.55 -10.27 25.12
C ALA A 18 1.52 -10.38 23.58
N ILE A 19 0.34 -10.29 22.97
CA ILE A 19 0.16 -10.29 21.51
C ILE A 19 0.78 -9.05 20.89
N ILE A 20 0.50 -7.85 21.45
CA ILE A 20 1.10 -6.59 20.99
C ILE A 20 2.63 -6.67 21.08
N ALA A 21 3.16 -7.10 22.22
CA ALA A 21 4.60 -7.23 22.40
C ALA A 21 5.23 -8.25 21.44
N GLN A 22 4.51 -9.32 21.07
CA GLN A 22 4.98 -10.27 20.05
C GLN A 22 4.99 -9.65 18.66
N GLN A 23 3.93 -8.93 18.28
CA GLN A 23 3.85 -8.23 17.00
C GLN A 23 4.96 -7.18 16.87
N ASP A 24 5.21 -6.40 17.92
CA ASP A 24 6.28 -5.39 17.93
C ASP A 24 7.66 -6.03 17.73
N ARG A 25 7.94 -7.17 18.37
CA ARG A 25 9.20 -7.90 18.17
C ARG A 25 9.37 -8.37 16.72
N ILE A 26 8.33 -8.94 16.12
CA ILE A 26 8.35 -9.40 14.72
C ILE A 26 8.59 -8.19 13.80
N GLN A 27 7.88 -7.09 14.01
CA GLN A 27 8.04 -5.88 13.21
C GLN A 27 9.44 -5.27 13.34
N GLN A 28 10.03 -5.27 14.53
CA GLN A 28 11.40 -4.81 14.75
C GLN A 28 12.43 -5.68 14.03
N GLU A 29 12.31 -7.01 14.08
CA GLU A 29 13.20 -7.92 13.34
C GLU A 29 13.12 -7.69 11.83
N ILE A 30 11.91 -7.51 11.30
CA ILE A 30 11.67 -7.16 9.89
C ILE A 30 12.29 -5.81 9.56
N ALA A 31 12.10 -4.79 10.41
CA ALA A 31 12.60 -3.44 10.19
C ALA A 31 14.13 -3.34 10.21
N ASN A 32 14.78 -4.17 11.04
CA ASN A 32 16.25 -4.26 11.09
C ASN A 32 16.84 -4.88 9.83
N SER A 33 16.07 -5.71 9.12
CA SER A 33 16.53 -6.43 7.93
C SER A 33 16.11 -5.75 6.62
N ASN A 34 15.02 -4.98 6.65
CA ASN A 34 14.42 -4.39 5.46
C ASN A 34 14.15 -2.89 5.65
N PRO A 35 14.68 -2.02 4.77
CA PRO A 35 14.26 -0.62 4.74
C PRO A 35 12.75 -0.53 4.40
N LEU A 36 12.15 0.63 4.64
CA LEU A 36 10.75 0.88 4.29
C LEU A 36 10.53 0.74 2.79
N VAL A 37 11.43 1.34 2.02
CA VAL A 37 11.52 1.23 0.57
C VAL A 37 12.99 1.03 0.21
N SER A 38 13.33 -0.06 -0.47
CA SER A 38 14.73 -0.36 -0.84
C SER A 38 15.25 0.57 -1.93
N ASP A 39 16.55 0.49 -2.22
CA ASP A 39 17.08 0.94 -3.51
C ASP A 39 16.49 0.14 -4.68
N ARG A 40 16.61 0.68 -5.90
CA ARG A 40 16.24 -0.05 -7.12
C ARG A 40 17.25 -1.17 -7.37
N GLN A 41 16.75 -2.39 -7.51
CA GLN A 41 17.55 -3.60 -7.66
C GLN A 41 17.27 -4.26 -9.02
N ASP A 42 18.26 -4.95 -9.58
CA ASP A 42 18.04 -5.80 -10.74
C ASP A 42 17.02 -6.91 -10.39
N LEU A 43 16.07 -7.20 -11.29
CA LEU A 43 15.00 -8.16 -11.01
C LEU A 43 15.53 -9.57 -10.68
N SER A 44 16.77 -9.90 -11.06
CA SER A 44 17.42 -11.18 -10.72
C SER A 44 17.57 -11.43 -9.21
N VAL A 45 17.42 -10.41 -8.36
CA VAL A 45 17.31 -10.63 -6.91
C VAL A 45 16.18 -11.61 -6.57
N LEU A 46 15.07 -11.59 -7.30
CA LEU A 46 13.95 -12.51 -7.09
C LEU A 46 14.34 -13.97 -7.34
N GLN A 47 15.17 -14.26 -8.34
CA GLN A 47 15.58 -15.64 -8.64
C GLN A 47 16.27 -16.30 -7.45
N ARG A 48 17.01 -15.51 -6.66
CA ARG A 48 17.74 -15.97 -5.47
C ARG A 48 16.85 -16.13 -4.24
N GLU A 49 15.63 -15.59 -4.25
CA GLU A 49 14.66 -15.71 -3.15
C GLU A 49 13.86 -17.03 -3.20
N TYR A 50 13.83 -17.68 -4.36
CA TYR A 50 13.11 -18.93 -4.55
C TYR A 50 14.09 -20.08 -4.78
N ALA A 51 13.74 -21.27 -4.29
CA ALA A 51 14.57 -22.45 -4.51
C ALA A 51 14.66 -22.77 -6.01
N ASP A 52 15.81 -23.29 -6.46
CA ASP A 52 16.05 -23.64 -7.86
C ASP A 52 15.09 -24.74 -8.36
N ASP A 53 14.60 -25.58 -7.46
CA ASP A 53 13.65 -26.66 -7.72
C ASP A 53 12.17 -26.21 -7.63
N ASP A 54 11.88 -24.98 -7.20
CA ASP A 54 10.53 -24.39 -7.31
C ASP A 54 10.28 -23.92 -8.76
N THR A 55 10.08 -24.92 -9.62
CA THR A 55 9.92 -24.74 -11.07
C THR A 55 8.81 -23.74 -11.44
N VAL A 56 7.73 -23.66 -10.64
CA VAL A 56 6.61 -22.75 -10.90
C VAL A 56 7.06 -21.30 -10.75
N TYR A 57 7.65 -20.95 -9.60
CA TYR A 57 8.14 -19.58 -9.37
C TYR A 57 9.31 -19.25 -10.30
N GLN A 58 10.22 -20.18 -10.56
CA GLN A 58 11.34 -19.94 -11.49
C GLN A 58 10.86 -19.64 -12.92
N LEU A 59 9.81 -20.31 -13.40
CA LEU A 59 9.21 -20.01 -14.71
C LEU A 59 8.54 -18.63 -14.72
N LYS A 60 7.77 -18.30 -13.68
CA LYS A 60 7.11 -16.99 -13.56
C LYS A 60 8.10 -15.84 -13.46
N ILE A 61 9.21 -16.00 -12.75
CA ILE A 61 10.28 -14.99 -12.69
C ILE A 61 10.93 -14.80 -14.06
N LYS A 62 11.18 -15.90 -14.80
CA LYS A 62 11.67 -15.81 -16.20
C LYS A 62 10.69 -15.08 -17.12
N ASP A 63 9.40 -15.26 -16.92
CA ASP A 63 8.38 -14.52 -17.67
C ASP A 63 8.36 -13.04 -17.31
N LEU A 64 8.47 -12.71 -16.02
CA LEU A 64 8.53 -11.34 -15.51
C LEU A 64 9.74 -10.59 -16.07
N HIS A 65 10.90 -11.25 -16.19
CA HIS A 65 12.11 -10.70 -16.81
C HIS A 65 11.95 -10.30 -18.28
N LYS A 66 10.94 -10.80 -18.99
CA LYS A 66 10.66 -10.36 -20.37
C LYS A 66 10.00 -8.98 -20.41
N LYS A 67 9.38 -8.56 -19.30
CA LYS A 67 8.56 -7.35 -19.19
C LYS A 67 9.22 -6.26 -18.34
N TYR A 68 10.03 -6.66 -17.35
CA TYR A 68 10.61 -5.79 -16.33
C TYR A 68 12.09 -6.07 -16.13
N SER A 69 12.85 -4.99 -15.93
CA SER A 69 14.29 -5.04 -15.71
C SER A 69 14.67 -4.90 -14.23
N TYR A 70 13.88 -4.13 -13.46
CA TYR A 70 14.19 -3.83 -12.06
C TYR A 70 13.01 -4.04 -11.12
N ILE A 71 13.33 -4.22 -9.84
CA ILE A 71 12.40 -4.27 -8.72
C ILE A 71 12.85 -3.31 -7.63
N ARG A 72 11.91 -2.73 -6.89
CA ARG A 72 12.17 -2.05 -5.63
C ARG A 72 11.28 -2.67 -4.56
N LYS A 73 11.93 -3.17 -3.51
CA LYS A 73 11.26 -3.92 -2.46
C LYS A 73 10.67 -2.98 -1.42
N THR A 74 9.56 -3.39 -0.81
CA THR A 74 9.00 -2.68 0.34
C THR A 74 9.04 -3.54 1.60
N ARG A 75 8.96 -2.91 2.77
CA ARG A 75 8.92 -3.65 4.04
C ARG A 75 7.63 -4.48 4.13
N PRO A 76 7.67 -5.77 4.53
CA PRO A 76 6.49 -6.58 4.77
C PRO A 76 5.87 -6.27 6.14
N ASP A 77 5.34 -5.06 6.30
CA ASP A 77 4.75 -4.52 7.54
C ASP A 77 3.22 -4.39 7.49
N GLY A 78 2.58 -5.02 6.50
CA GLY A 78 1.15 -4.88 6.24
C GLY A 78 0.76 -3.57 5.54
N ASN A 79 1.70 -2.65 5.31
CA ASN A 79 1.48 -1.38 4.59
C ASN A 79 2.10 -1.35 3.19
N CYS A 80 2.73 -2.47 2.78
CA CYS A 80 3.48 -2.61 1.54
C CYS A 80 2.75 -2.09 0.30
N PHE A 81 1.45 -2.34 0.13
CA PHE A 81 0.67 -1.79 -0.99
C PHE A 81 0.68 -0.26 -1.03
N TYR A 82 0.23 0.40 0.04
CA TYR A 82 0.16 1.86 0.12
C TYR A 82 1.53 2.50 0.00
N ARG A 83 2.56 1.87 0.59
CA ARG A 83 3.93 2.36 0.54
C ARG A 83 4.53 2.23 -0.86
N ALA A 84 4.34 1.08 -1.51
CA ALA A 84 4.77 0.83 -2.89
C ALA A 84 4.06 1.80 -3.85
N PHE A 85 2.74 1.92 -3.73
CA PHE A 85 1.93 2.83 -4.53
C PHE A 85 2.38 4.29 -4.35
N GLY A 86 2.46 4.78 -3.12
CA GLY A 86 2.80 6.17 -2.82
C GLY A 86 4.16 6.57 -3.40
N PHE A 87 5.17 5.71 -3.20
CA PHE A 87 6.51 5.96 -3.74
C PHE A 87 6.52 5.91 -5.28
N ALA A 88 6.00 4.83 -5.87
CA ALA A 88 6.00 4.65 -7.33
C ALA A 88 5.21 5.75 -8.05
N HIS A 89 4.11 6.22 -7.44
CA HIS A 89 3.32 7.30 -8.00
C HIS A 89 4.10 8.61 -8.05
N LEU A 90 4.70 9.03 -6.93
CA LEU A 90 5.49 10.26 -6.87
C LEU A 90 6.75 10.17 -7.73
N GLU A 91 7.43 9.03 -7.73
CA GLU A 91 8.59 8.76 -8.60
C GLU A 91 8.20 8.92 -10.09
N SER A 92 7.01 8.45 -10.49
CA SER A 92 6.54 8.55 -11.89
C SER A 92 6.30 9.99 -12.37
N HIS A 93 6.20 10.95 -11.45
CA HIS A 93 5.95 12.36 -11.74
C HIS A 93 7.20 13.24 -11.69
N LEU A 94 8.35 12.71 -11.27
CA LEU A 94 9.61 13.48 -11.16
C LEU A 94 10.00 14.14 -12.50
N ASP A 95 9.70 13.48 -13.61
CA ASP A 95 9.98 13.97 -14.97
C ASP A 95 8.72 14.49 -15.71
N ASP A 96 7.54 14.48 -15.08
CA ASP A 96 6.27 14.90 -15.69
C ASP A 96 5.56 15.96 -14.83
N SER A 97 6.06 17.20 -14.91
CA SER A 97 5.52 18.33 -14.14
C SER A 97 4.04 18.61 -14.44
N LYS A 98 3.54 18.28 -15.64
CA LYS A 98 2.13 18.49 -15.97
C LYS A 98 1.24 17.52 -15.22
N GLU A 99 1.64 16.25 -15.18
CA GLU A 99 0.90 15.24 -14.44
C GLU A 99 1.01 15.47 -12.93
N LEU A 100 2.17 15.91 -12.43
CA LEU A 100 2.35 16.33 -11.04
C LEU A 100 1.36 17.45 -10.63
N GLN A 101 1.17 18.46 -11.47
CA GLN A 101 0.21 19.55 -11.18
C GLN A 101 -1.23 19.06 -11.12
N LYS A 102 -1.63 18.12 -12.00
CA LYS A 102 -2.96 17.50 -11.93
C LYS A 102 -3.12 16.69 -10.66
N PHE A 103 -2.11 15.89 -10.31
CA PHE A 103 -2.11 15.09 -9.10
C PHE A 103 -2.19 15.97 -7.84
N LYS A 104 -1.42 17.06 -7.78
CA LYS A 104 -1.47 18.05 -6.69
C LYS A 104 -2.87 18.64 -6.52
N ALA A 105 -3.57 18.96 -7.61
CA ALA A 105 -4.93 19.47 -7.54
C ALA A 105 -5.92 18.43 -6.97
N VAL A 106 -5.81 17.17 -7.37
CA VAL A 106 -6.61 16.06 -6.82
C VAL A 106 -6.30 15.86 -5.33
N ALA A 107 -5.02 15.75 -4.97
CA ALA A 107 -4.57 15.57 -3.59
C ALA A 107 -5.01 16.74 -2.68
N SER A 108 -4.89 17.98 -3.14
CA SER A 108 -5.32 19.17 -2.39
C SER A 108 -6.83 19.16 -2.13
N LYS A 109 -7.65 18.82 -3.14
CA LYS A 109 -9.11 18.74 -3.00
C LYS A 109 -9.52 17.59 -2.07
N SER A 110 -8.77 16.49 -2.07
CA SER A 110 -9.15 15.26 -1.37
C SER A 110 -9.33 15.42 0.14
N LYS A 111 -8.65 16.38 0.80
CA LYS A 111 -8.91 16.70 2.22
C LYS A 111 -10.37 17.13 2.43
N LEU A 112 -10.87 18.05 1.61
CA LEU A 112 -12.24 18.54 1.73
C LEU A 112 -13.25 17.44 1.42
N ASP A 113 -12.96 16.58 0.44
CA ASP A 113 -13.81 15.44 0.11
C ASP A 113 -13.92 14.47 1.31
N LEU A 114 -12.82 14.16 1.99
CA LEU A 114 -12.83 13.38 3.24
C LEU A 114 -13.65 14.06 4.35
N VAL A 115 -13.51 15.38 4.55
CA VAL A 115 -14.30 16.10 5.55
C VAL A 115 -15.80 16.00 5.25
N ASN A 116 -16.19 16.11 3.97
CA ASN A 116 -17.57 15.96 3.53
C ASN A 116 -18.10 14.53 3.71
N GLU A 117 -17.22 13.52 3.67
CA GLU A 117 -17.52 12.11 3.97
C GLU A 117 -17.62 11.82 5.48
N GLY A 118 -17.35 12.82 6.33
CA GLY A 118 -17.54 12.76 7.77
C GLY A 118 -16.26 12.51 8.58
N PHE A 119 -15.09 12.54 7.94
CA PHE A 119 -13.81 12.54 8.65
C PHE A 119 -13.61 13.87 9.38
N THR A 120 -13.02 13.81 10.57
CA THR A 120 -12.80 15.01 11.38
C THR A 120 -11.58 15.78 10.85
N GLU A 121 -11.74 17.03 10.42
CA GLU A 121 -10.69 17.79 9.71
C GLU A 121 -9.36 17.83 10.48
N PHE A 122 -9.38 18.22 11.75
CA PHE A 122 -8.16 18.36 12.55
C PHE A 122 -7.42 17.03 12.77
N THR A 123 -8.10 15.88 12.63
CA THR A 123 -7.45 14.57 12.79
C THR A 123 -6.77 14.11 11.51
N ILE A 124 -7.18 14.63 10.34
CA ILE A 124 -6.62 14.24 9.04
C ILE A 124 -5.60 15.26 8.50
N GLU A 125 -5.55 16.45 9.10
CA GLU A 125 -4.75 17.58 8.64
C GLU A 125 -3.25 17.29 8.60
N ASP A 126 -2.67 16.71 9.65
CA ASP A 126 -1.23 16.41 9.69
C ASP A 126 -0.83 15.36 8.63
N PHE A 127 -1.69 14.36 8.39
CA PHE A 127 -1.50 13.35 7.35
C PHE A 127 -1.57 13.97 5.96
N HIS A 128 -2.55 14.85 5.74
CA HIS A 128 -2.68 15.60 4.47
C HIS A 128 -1.49 16.51 4.23
N ASN A 129 -1.07 17.28 5.24
CA ASN A 129 0.07 18.19 5.13
C ASN A 129 1.35 17.44 4.76
N THR A 130 1.63 16.32 5.44
CA THR A 130 2.80 15.48 5.11
C THR A 130 2.76 14.97 3.67
N PHE A 131 1.58 14.57 3.18
CA PHE A 131 1.40 14.13 1.80
C PHE A 131 1.63 15.27 0.80
N MET A 132 1.10 16.46 1.09
CA MET A 132 1.31 17.65 0.27
C MET A 132 2.78 18.10 0.26
N ASP A 133 3.48 18.04 1.39
CA ASP A 133 4.90 18.38 1.49
C ASP A 133 5.77 17.51 0.57
N LEU A 134 5.44 16.22 0.42
CA LEU A 134 6.12 15.34 -0.53
C LEU A 134 5.81 15.65 -2.00
N ILE A 135 4.57 16.06 -2.29
CA ILE A 135 4.20 16.53 -3.63
C ILE A 135 4.97 17.82 -3.97
N GLU A 136 5.05 18.75 -3.02
CA GLU A 136 5.81 20.00 -3.16
C GLU A 136 7.32 19.78 -3.23
N LEU A 137 7.83 18.74 -2.55
CA LEU A 137 9.20 18.29 -2.75
C LEU A 137 9.41 17.88 -4.21
N CYS A 138 8.52 17.07 -4.79
CA CYS A 138 8.60 16.65 -6.19
C CYS A 138 8.52 17.83 -7.18
N GLU A 139 7.79 18.91 -6.86
CA GLU A 139 7.74 20.12 -7.69
C GLU A 139 9.11 20.81 -7.80
N LYS A 140 9.97 20.65 -6.79
CA LYS A 140 11.35 21.17 -6.78
C LYS A 140 12.32 20.30 -7.58
N GLN A 141 11.83 19.23 -8.23
CA GLN A 141 12.60 18.27 -9.01
C GLN A 141 13.80 17.72 -8.20
N PRO A 142 13.52 17.04 -7.08
CA PRO A 142 14.56 16.46 -6.25
C PRO A 142 15.23 15.33 -7.02
N SER A 143 16.43 14.95 -6.59
CA SER A 143 16.98 13.67 -6.99
C SER A 143 16.09 12.52 -6.48
N LEU A 144 16.09 11.40 -7.20
CA LEU A 144 15.39 10.19 -6.75
C LEU A 144 15.81 9.75 -5.34
N GLN A 145 17.07 9.97 -4.98
CA GLN A 145 17.60 9.62 -3.66
C GLN A 145 17.01 10.48 -2.55
N GLU A 146 16.71 11.76 -2.81
CA GLU A 146 16.07 12.64 -1.83
C GLU A 146 14.64 12.19 -1.56
N LEU A 147 13.85 11.89 -2.61
CA LEU A 147 12.51 11.32 -2.46
C LEU A 147 12.54 9.99 -1.70
N LEU A 148 13.47 9.09 -2.04
CA LEU A 148 13.65 7.81 -1.38
C LEU A 148 14.04 7.96 0.10
N SER A 149 14.86 8.97 0.42
CA SER A 149 15.24 9.27 1.80
C SER A 149 14.04 9.74 2.61
N SER A 150 13.17 10.59 2.04
CA SER A 150 11.92 10.99 2.70
C SER A 150 10.97 9.80 2.93
N PHE A 151 10.86 8.87 1.98
CA PHE A 151 10.06 7.64 2.15
C PHE A 151 10.67 6.62 3.11
N ASN A 152 11.96 6.77 3.46
CA ASN A 152 12.63 5.97 4.48
C ASN A 152 12.70 6.65 5.85
N ASP A 153 12.19 7.88 5.99
CA ASP A 153 11.84 8.42 7.30
C ASP A 153 10.55 7.76 7.79
N GLN A 154 10.61 7.13 8.96
CA GLN A 154 9.51 6.31 9.48
C GLN A 154 8.22 7.13 9.66
N ASN A 155 8.33 8.34 10.21
CA ASN A 155 7.16 9.18 10.45
C ASN A 155 6.57 9.63 9.12
N VAL A 156 7.37 10.22 8.22
CA VAL A 156 6.88 10.70 6.92
C VAL A 156 6.20 9.57 6.14
N SER A 157 6.85 8.41 6.05
CA SER A 157 6.33 7.26 5.29
C SER A 157 5.02 6.74 5.89
N ASP A 158 4.92 6.64 7.22
CA ASP A 158 3.70 6.17 7.87
C ASP A 158 2.56 7.20 7.81
N TYR A 159 2.86 8.51 7.93
CA TYR A 159 1.87 9.57 7.72
C TYR A 159 1.26 9.52 6.31
N VAL A 160 2.08 9.25 5.29
CA VAL A 160 1.61 9.05 3.91
C VAL A 160 0.73 7.80 3.81
N VAL A 161 1.14 6.68 4.38
CA VAL A 161 0.35 5.44 4.38
C VAL A 161 -1.02 5.68 5.02
N VAL A 162 -1.07 6.34 6.19
CA VAL A 162 -2.33 6.66 6.85
C VAL A 162 -3.21 7.52 5.93
N TYR A 163 -2.65 8.56 5.30
CA TYR A 163 -3.44 9.40 4.40
C TYR A 163 -4.01 8.60 3.21
N LEU A 164 -3.22 7.74 2.59
CA LEU A 164 -3.68 6.88 1.48
C LEU A 164 -4.76 5.87 1.93
N ARG A 165 -4.66 5.34 3.15
CA ARG A 165 -5.72 4.51 3.77
C ARG A 165 -7.01 5.28 3.95
N LEU A 166 -6.92 6.53 4.42
CA LEU A 166 -8.10 7.40 4.58
C LEU A 166 -8.76 7.72 3.24
N LEU A 167 -7.98 8.03 2.20
CA LEU A 167 -8.49 8.23 0.83
C LEU A 167 -9.22 7.00 0.31
N THR A 168 -8.66 5.81 0.59
CA THR A 168 -9.27 4.53 0.22
C THR A 168 -10.59 4.34 0.95
N SER A 169 -10.62 4.56 2.27
CA SER A 169 -11.83 4.47 3.09
C SER A 169 -12.91 5.45 2.61
N GLY A 170 -12.53 6.70 2.36
CA GLY A 170 -13.42 7.74 1.89
C GLY A 170 -14.10 7.37 0.56
N PHE A 171 -13.31 6.92 -0.41
CA PHE A 171 -13.83 6.46 -1.70
C PHE A 171 -14.79 5.27 -1.56
N LEU A 172 -14.43 4.27 -0.76
CA LEU A 172 -15.28 3.12 -0.50
C LEU A 172 -16.63 3.55 0.10
N GLN A 173 -16.61 4.43 1.10
CA GLN A 173 -17.82 4.94 1.75
C GLN A 173 -18.68 5.79 0.80
N ARG A 174 -18.06 6.61 -0.05
CA ARG A 174 -18.75 7.40 -1.07
C ARG A 174 -19.50 6.50 -2.06
N GLU A 175 -18.82 5.47 -2.56
CA GLU A 175 -19.36 4.51 -3.54
C GLU A 175 -19.94 3.25 -2.88
N HIS A 176 -20.44 3.37 -1.64
CA HIS A 176 -20.88 2.22 -0.84
C HIS A 176 -21.90 1.31 -1.54
N CYS A 177 -22.81 1.87 -2.34
CA CYS A 177 -23.80 1.12 -3.10
C CYS A 177 -23.16 0.08 -4.05
N PHE A 178 -22.01 0.42 -4.62
CA PHE A 178 -21.24 -0.49 -5.47
C PHE A 178 -20.48 -1.50 -4.62
N PHE A 179 -19.68 -1.02 -3.66
CA PHE A 179 -18.75 -1.85 -2.89
C PHE A 179 -19.40 -2.83 -1.91
N GLN A 180 -20.61 -2.56 -1.42
CA GLN A 180 -21.31 -3.45 -0.48
C GLN A 180 -21.44 -4.91 -0.97
N HIS A 181 -21.47 -5.13 -2.29
CA HIS A 181 -21.61 -6.47 -2.88
C HIS A 181 -20.30 -7.28 -2.87
N PHE A 182 -19.17 -6.62 -2.63
CA PHE A 182 -17.83 -7.23 -2.63
C PHE A 182 -17.30 -7.45 -1.21
N ILE A 183 -18.05 -7.05 -0.18
CA ILE A 183 -17.63 -7.16 1.22
C ILE A 183 -18.19 -8.45 1.81
N GLU A 184 -17.29 -9.29 2.31
CA GLU A 184 -17.63 -10.55 2.95
C GLU A 184 -18.04 -10.38 4.42
N GLY A 185 -18.84 -11.33 4.90
CA GLY A 185 -19.21 -11.45 6.31
C GLY A 185 -20.40 -10.60 6.76
N GLY A 186 -21.18 -10.04 5.85
CA GLY A 186 -22.39 -9.27 6.17
C GLY A 186 -22.13 -7.90 6.82
N ARG A 187 -20.87 -7.43 6.77
CA ARG A 187 -20.47 -6.11 7.25
C ARG A 187 -20.94 -5.02 6.29
N SER A 188 -21.29 -3.87 6.84
CA SER A 188 -21.44 -2.64 6.04
C SER A 188 -20.09 -2.17 5.50
N VAL A 189 -20.11 -1.33 4.46
CA VAL A 189 -18.90 -0.72 3.90
C VAL A 189 -18.13 0.08 4.95
N LYS A 190 -18.84 0.78 5.82
CA LYS A 190 -18.22 1.55 6.91
C LYS A 190 -17.52 0.65 7.94
N GLU A 191 -18.15 -0.46 8.34
CA GLU A 191 -17.53 -1.41 9.26
C GLU A 191 -16.31 -2.09 8.64
N PHE A 192 -16.36 -2.42 7.34
CA PHE A 192 -15.21 -2.92 6.61
C PHE A 192 -14.06 -1.90 6.60
N CYS A 193 -14.34 -0.63 6.30
CA CYS A 193 -13.33 0.43 6.32
C CYS A 193 -12.65 0.55 7.68
N GLN A 194 -13.43 0.59 8.76
CA GLN A 194 -12.92 0.73 10.13
C GLN A 194 -12.10 -0.48 10.61
N GLN A 195 -12.32 -1.66 10.02
CA GLN A 195 -11.66 -2.91 10.45
C GLN A 195 -10.49 -3.31 9.55
N GLU A 196 -10.57 -3.08 8.24
CA GLU A 196 -9.65 -3.64 7.24
C GLU A 196 -8.97 -2.59 6.34
N VAL A 197 -9.32 -1.30 6.46
CA VAL A 197 -8.75 -0.24 5.60
C VAL A 197 -8.02 0.81 6.44
N GLU A 198 -8.73 1.47 7.34
CA GLU A 198 -8.24 2.58 8.16
C GLU A 198 -7.12 2.17 9.13
N PRO A 199 -7.16 1.01 9.81
CA PRO A 199 -6.09 0.62 10.71
C PRO A 199 -4.78 0.34 9.97
N MET A 200 -3.67 0.78 10.56
CA MET A 200 -2.32 0.47 10.07
C MET A 200 -2.05 -1.02 10.10
N SER A 201 -1.15 -1.47 9.21
CA SER A 201 -0.64 -2.84 9.15
C SER A 201 -1.68 -3.89 8.78
N LYS A 202 -2.85 -3.46 8.27
CA LYS A 202 -3.87 -4.32 7.66
C LYS A 202 -3.55 -4.57 6.18
N GLU A 203 -3.59 -5.83 5.79
CA GLU A 203 -3.35 -6.27 4.41
C GLU A 203 -4.29 -5.57 3.42
N SER A 204 -3.81 -5.42 2.19
CA SER A 204 -4.56 -4.79 1.09
C SER A 204 -4.75 -5.79 -0.04
N ASP A 205 -5.95 -5.79 -0.61
CA ASP A 205 -6.36 -6.65 -1.70
C ASP A 205 -7.03 -5.82 -2.82
N HIS A 206 -7.57 -6.47 -3.84
CA HIS A 206 -8.21 -5.85 -5.01
C HIS A 206 -9.12 -4.68 -4.68
N ILE A 207 -9.96 -4.79 -3.65
CA ILE A 207 -10.91 -3.74 -3.27
C ILE A 207 -10.19 -2.44 -2.87
N HIS A 208 -9.07 -2.53 -2.16
CA HIS A 208 -8.24 -1.39 -1.76
C HIS A 208 -7.54 -0.76 -2.98
N ILE A 209 -7.02 -1.60 -3.89
CA ILE A 209 -6.34 -1.15 -5.10
C ILE A 209 -7.29 -0.36 -6.00
N ILE A 210 -8.49 -0.90 -6.26
CA ILE A 210 -9.52 -0.25 -7.08
C ILE A 210 -9.93 1.08 -6.46
N ALA A 211 -10.24 1.08 -5.15
CA ALA A 211 -10.70 2.28 -4.47
C ALA A 211 -9.64 3.38 -4.47
N LEU A 212 -8.37 3.06 -4.18
CA LEU A 212 -7.31 4.06 -4.20
C LEU A 212 -7.01 4.57 -5.61
N ALA A 213 -6.97 3.67 -6.61
CA ALA A 213 -6.77 4.03 -8.00
C ALA A 213 -7.85 5.01 -8.50
N GLN A 214 -9.12 4.74 -8.18
CA GLN A 214 -10.23 5.60 -8.57
C GLN A 214 -10.28 6.90 -7.74
N ALA A 215 -9.94 6.85 -6.44
CA ALA A 215 -9.88 8.04 -5.59
C ALA A 215 -8.89 9.09 -6.12
N LEU A 216 -7.74 8.64 -6.63
CA LEU A 216 -6.69 9.50 -7.15
C LEU A 216 -6.74 9.70 -8.67
N ASN A 217 -7.66 9.02 -9.36
CA ASN A 217 -7.79 9.02 -10.81
C ASN A 217 -6.49 8.59 -11.52
N VAL A 218 -5.95 7.45 -11.11
CA VAL A 218 -4.68 6.89 -11.60
C VAL A 218 -4.89 5.45 -12.08
N SER A 219 -3.99 4.98 -12.96
CA SER A 219 -3.99 3.60 -13.42
C SER A 219 -2.80 2.82 -12.86
N ILE A 220 -3.08 1.66 -12.28
CA ILE A 220 -2.13 0.75 -11.63
C ILE A 220 -2.18 -0.59 -12.37
N LEU A 221 -1.03 -1.16 -12.70
CA LEU A 221 -0.92 -2.54 -13.13
C LEU A 221 -0.29 -3.37 -12.03
N VAL A 222 -0.92 -4.49 -11.70
CA VAL A 222 -0.38 -5.45 -10.73
C VAL A 222 -0.13 -6.78 -11.44
N GLU A 223 1.12 -7.23 -11.39
CA GLU A 223 1.55 -8.56 -11.83
C GLU A 223 1.40 -9.54 -10.65
N TYR A 224 0.58 -10.58 -10.80
CA TYR A 224 0.27 -11.58 -9.78
C TYR A 224 1.15 -12.81 -9.95
N MET A 225 2.17 -12.92 -9.10
CA MET A 225 3.08 -14.06 -9.05
C MET A 225 2.67 -15.02 -7.91
N ASP A 226 1.69 -15.87 -8.21
CA ASP A 226 1.17 -16.92 -7.33
C ASP A 226 1.53 -18.34 -7.82
N ARG A 227 0.96 -19.38 -7.20
CA ARG A 227 1.08 -20.78 -7.67
C ARG A 227 0.00 -21.18 -8.68
N GLY A 228 -0.70 -20.21 -9.28
CA GLY A 228 -1.69 -20.47 -10.34
C GLY A 228 -1.06 -21.22 -11.53
N GLU A 229 -1.88 -21.99 -12.23
CA GLU A 229 -1.45 -22.83 -13.35
C GLU A 229 -0.78 -22.02 -14.47
N GLY A 230 0.26 -22.60 -15.07
CA GLY A 230 1.04 -21.96 -16.13
C GLY A 230 2.36 -21.34 -15.66
N GLY A 231 3.25 -21.08 -16.62
CA GLY A 231 4.57 -20.47 -16.39
C GLY A 231 4.60 -18.96 -16.56
N THR A 232 3.43 -18.31 -16.67
CA THR A 232 3.29 -16.87 -16.96
C THR A 232 2.71 -16.13 -15.77
N VAL A 233 3.08 -14.86 -15.63
CA VAL A 233 2.53 -13.97 -14.61
C VAL A 233 1.25 -13.33 -15.13
N ASN A 234 0.15 -13.47 -14.36
CA ASN A 234 -1.12 -12.83 -14.67
C ASN A 234 -1.02 -11.35 -14.33
N HIS A 235 -1.65 -10.48 -15.11
CA HIS A 235 -1.67 -9.04 -14.81
C HIS A 235 -3.10 -8.53 -14.75
N HIS A 236 -3.33 -7.55 -13.89
CA HIS A 236 -4.58 -6.80 -13.81
C HIS A 236 -4.28 -5.31 -13.87
N VAL A 237 -5.09 -4.58 -14.64
CA VAL A 237 -5.02 -3.12 -14.73
C VAL A 237 -6.22 -2.53 -14.02
N PHE A 238 -5.97 -1.59 -13.11
CA PHE A 238 -6.98 -0.93 -12.29
C PHE A 238 -6.95 0.58 -12.56
N PRO A 239 -8.06 1.20 -13.01
CA PRO A 239 -9.26 0.55 -13.55
C PRO A 239 -8.96 -0.18 -14.88
N GLU A 240 -9.83 -1.12 -15.28
CA GLU A 240 -9.69 -1.87 -16.53
C GLU A 240 -9.61 -0.95 -17.75
N GLY A 241 -8.71 -1.27 -18.68
CA GLY A 241 -8.49 -0.46 -19.89
C GLY A 241 -7.73 0.85 -19.68
N GLY A 242 -7.27 1.13 -18.45
CA GLY A 242 -6.38 2.26 -18.17
C GLY A 242 -4.99 2.11 -18.80
N ASP A 243 -4.23 3.21 -18.81
CA ASP A 243 -2.83 3.25 -19.25
C ASP A 243 -1.91 3.39 -18.02
N PRO A 244 -1.43 2.27 -17.45
CA PRO A 244 -0.75 2.27 -16.17
C PRO A 244 0.67 2.82 -16.27
N ARG A 245 1.01 3.73 -15.35
CA ARG A 245 2.40 4.20 -15.12
C ARG A 245 3.04 3.55 -13.89
N ILE A 246 2.21 2.98 -13.02
CA ILE A 246 2.65 2.28 -11.81
C ILE A 246 2.53 0.79 -12.06
N PHE A 247 3.63 0.07 -11.88
CA PHE A 247 3.68 -1.38 -12.02
C PHE A 247 4.06 -1.97 -10.67
N LEU A 248 3.21 -2.81 -10.11
CA LEU A 248 3.44 -3.49 -8.84
C LEU A 248 3.55 -5.00 -9.07
N LEU A 249 4.35 -5.66 -8.26
CA LEU A 249 4.39 -7.11 -8.14
C LEU A 249 3.61 -7.51 -6.90
N TYR A 250 2.57 -8.32 -7.07
CA TYR A 250 1.94 -9.04 -5.98
C TYR A 250 2.56 -10.43 -5.85
N ARG A 251 3.05 -10.72 -4.65
CA ARG A 251 3.37 -12.07 -4.16
C ARG A 251 2.39 -12.36 -3.02
N PRO A 252 2.07 -13.62 -2.69
CA PRO A 252 1.09 -13.92 -1.63
C PRO A 252 1.35 -13.10 -0.35
N GLY A 253 0.47 -12.13 -0.07
CA GLY A 253 0.54 -11.23 1.08
C GLY A 253 1.50 -10.03 0.98
N HIS A 254 2.11 -9.73 -0.17
CA HIS A 254 3.13 -8.69 -0.28
C HIS A 254 3.18 -7.98 -1.64
N TYR A 255 3.49 -6.68 -1.61
CA TYR A 255 3.62 -5.83 -2.78
C TYR A 255 5.02 -5.21 -2.90
N ASP A 256 5.58 -5.27 -4.10
CA ASP A 256 6.82 -4.58 -4.49
C ASP A 256 6.58 -3.73 -5.75
N ILE A 257 7.51 -2.86 -6.10
CA ILE A 257 7.43 -2.01 -7.30
C ILE A 257 8.25 -2.64 -8.43
N LEU A 258 7.70 -2.67 -9.64
CA LEU A 258 8.36 -3.15 -10.85
C LEU A 258 8.71 -1.98 -11.78
N TYR A 259 9.81 -2.14 -12.51
CA TYR A 259 10.27 -1.17 -13.51
C TYR A 259 10.59 -1.88 -14.82
N LYS A 260 10.06 -1.33 -15.91
CA LYS A 260 10.34 -1.82 -17.27
C LYS A 260 11.83 -1.67 -17.59
#